data_AF-A0A965IQ17-F1
#
_entry.id   AF-A0A965IQ17-F1
#
_cell.length_a   1.000
_cell.length_b   1.000
_cell.length_c   1.000
_cell.angle_alpha   90.00
_cell.angle_beta   90.00
_cell.angle_gamma   90.00
#
_symmetry.space_group_name_H-M   'P 1'
#
loop_
_entity.id
_entity.type
_entity.pdbx_description
1 polymer ?
#
loop_
_entity_poly.entity_id
_entity_poly.type
_entity_poly.pdbx_seq_one_letter_code
_entity_poly.pdbx_strand_id
1 'polypeptide(L)'
;EVEQSTYNFEHSDAAFLFQAFGAHEKQAQHLMTEQLALPAYEQVLKAAHTFNLLDARGAISVTERAAYIGRIRNLARAVAQSYYDSRERLGFPMAPRAWVDQIAPKTAATQ
;
A
#
# COMPACT_ATOMS: atom_id res chain seq x y z
N GLU A 1 5.36 26.38 2.80
CA GLU A 1 5.58 26.63 4.25
C GLU A 1 6.99 26.24 4.67
N VAL A 2 7.61 27.03 5.56
CA VAL A 2 9.01 26.89 5.98
C VAL A 2 9.22 25.67 6.90
N GLU A 3 8.31 25.44 7.84
CA GLU A 3 8.44 24.40 8.87
C GLU A 3 8.53 22.99 8.26
N GLN A 4 7.58 22.63 7.39
CA GLN A 4 7.53 21.30 6.78
C GLN A 4 8.74 21.02 5.89
N SER A 5 9.22 22.03 5.14
CA SER A 5 10.42 21.90 4.33
C SER A 5 11.65 21.64 5.19
N THR A 6 11.84 22.42 6.26
CA THR A 6 12.97 22.26 7.18
C THR A 6 12.96 20.85 7.80
N TYR A 7 11.80 20.36 8.23
CA TYR A 7 11.68 18.98 8.70
C TYR A 7 12.06 17.96 7.62
N ASN A 8 11.48 18.04 6.43
CA ASN A 8 11.68 17.07 5.37
C ASN A 8 13.16 16.97 4.94
N PHE A 9 13.82 18.11 4.73
CA PHE A 9 15.17 18.17 4.17
C PHE A 9 16.29 18.05 5.21
N GLU A 10 16.06 18.49 6.44
CA GLU A 10 17.15 18.67 7.42
C GLU A 10 16.98 17.78 8.66
N HIS A 11 15.78 17.75 9.25
CA HIS A 11 15.56 17.15 10.58
C HIS A 11 14.91 15.77 10.59
N SER A 12 14.37 15.28 9.47
CA SER A 12 13.75 13.95 9.45
C SER A 12 14.81 12.85 9.71
N ASP A 13 14.46 11.91 10.59
CA ASP A 13 15.35 10.81 11.00
C ASP A 13 15.28 9.66 9.98
N ALA A 14 16.30 9.57 9.13
CA ALA A 14 16.37 8.54 8.10
C ALA A 14 16.37 7.10 8.66
N ALA A 15 17.03 6.85 9.79
CA ALA A 15 17.11 5.51 10.38
C ALA A 15 15.73 5.06 10.86
N PHE A 16 15.01 5.93 11.57
CA PHE A 16 13.62 5.70 11.94
C PHE A 16 12.73 5.48 10.71
N LEU A 17 12.86 6.32 9.68
CA LEU A 17 12.03 6.23 8.48
C LEU A 17 12.28 4.91 7.71
N PHE A 18 13.51 4.42 7.62
CA PHE A 18 13.79 3.11 7.01
C PHE A 18 13.12 1.98 7.78
N GLN A 19 13.20 2.01 9.12
CA GLN A 19 12.52 1.02 9.97
C GLN A 19 11.00 1.12 9.80
N ALA A 20 10.44 2.33 9.79
CA ALA A 20 9.02 2.57 9.62
C ALA A 20 8.52 2.04 8.27
N PHE A 21 9.26 2.28 7.17
CA PHE A 21 8.91 1.75 5.86
C PHE A 21 8.79 0.22 5.90
N GLY A 22 9.81 -0.46 6.42
CA GLY A 22 9.82 -1.93 6.54
C GLY A 22 8.69 -2.45 7.43
N ALA A 23 8.40 -1.76 8.54
CA ALA A 23 7.31 -2.11 9.43
C ALA A 23 5.93 -1.98 8.76
N HIS A 24 5.69 -0.89 8.03
CA HIS A 24 4.46 -0.67 7.28
C HIS A 24 4.28 -1.70 6.16
N GLU A 25 5.34 -2.00 5.41
CA GLU A 25 5.31 -3.05 4.39
C GLU A 25 4.96 -4.43 4.98
N LYS A 26 5.64 -4.84 6.05
CA LYS A 26 5.38 -6.11 6.74
C LYS A 26 3.94 -6.17 7.28
N GLN A 27 3.46 -5.08 7.89
CA GLN A 27 2.13 -5.03 8.45
C GLN A 27 1.05 -5.05 7.36
N ALA A 28 1.26 -4.36 6.23
CA ALA A 28 0.36 -4.43 5.08
C ALA A 28 0.24 -5.87 4.58
N GLN A 29 1.36 -6.58 4.44
CA GLN A 29 1.39 -7.98 4.01
C GLN A 29 0.64 -8.90 4.97
N HIS A 30 0.87 -8.77 6.28
CA HIS A 30 0.15 -9.55 7.29
C HIS A 30 -1.35 -9.25 7.28
N LEU A 31 -1.76 -7.98 7.22
CA LEU A 31 -3.20 -7.64 7.20
C LEU A 31 -3.91 -8.19 5.95
N MET A 32 -3.21 -8.33 4.83
CA MET A 32 -3.76 -9.00 3.66
C MET A 32 -3.97 -10.51 3.88
N THR A 33 -3.13 -11.20 4.65
CA THR A 33 -3.35 -12.62 5.01
C THR A 33 -4.58 -12.79 5.89
N GLU A 34 -4.83 -11.81 6.77
CA GLU A 34 -6.03 -11.75 7.62
C GLU A 34 -7.28 -11.26 6.86
N GLN A 35 -7.18 -11.02 5.54
CA GLN A 35 -8.27 -10.49 4.70
C GLN A 35 -8.79 -9.10 5.14
N LEU A 36 -7.95 -8.32 5.82
CA LEU A 36 -8.23 -6.97 6.30
C LEU A 36 -7.73 -5.91 5.31
N ALA A 37 -8.34 -5.86 4.13
CA ALA A 37 -7.86 -5.04 3.00
C ALA A 37 -7.81 -3.53 3.30
N LEU A 38 -8.80 -2.97 4.00
CA LEU A 38 -8.83 -1.53 4.32
C LEU A 38 -7.72 -1.15 5.33
N PRO A 39 -7.53 -1.86 6.46
CA PRO A 39 -6.35 -1.65 7.30
C PRO A 39 -5.02 -1.85 6.56
N ALA A 40 -4.93 -2.80 5.65
CA ALA A 40 -3.73 -3.00 4.83
C ALA A 40 -3.45 -1.79 3.94
N TYR A 41 -4.49 -1.18 3.35
CA TYR A 41 -4.37 0.03 2.54
C TYR A 41 -3.79 1.22 3.33
N GLU A 42 -4.21 1.40 4.59
CA GLU A 42 -3.66 2.43 5.47
C GLU A 42 -2.15 2.27 5.69
N GLN A 43 -1.66 1.02 5.77
CA GLN A 43 -0.22 0.76 5.86
C GLN A 43 0.51 1.09 4.56
N VAL A 44 -0.10 0.87 3.40
CA VAL A 44 0.47 1.27 2.10
C VAL A 44 0.61 2.79 2.00
N LEU A 45 -0.40 3.55 2.44
CA LEU A 45 -0.35 5.02 2.48
C LEU A 45 0.79 5.51 3.37
N LYS A 46 0.96 4.91 4.56
CA LYS A 46 2.07 5.23 5.47
C LYS A 46 3.42 4.90 4.85
N ALA A 47 3.58 3.71 4.25
CA ALA A 47 4.81 3.33 3.56
C ALA A 47 5.16 4.31 2.41
N ALA A 48 4.17 4.70 1.60
CA ALA A 48 4.36 5.66 0.52
C ALA A 48 4.77 7.04 1.04
N HIS A 49 4.15 7.51 2.12
CA HIS A 49 4.53 8.78 2.74
C HIS A 49 5.94 8.73 3.36
N THR A 50 6.28 7.66 4.07
CA THR A 50 7.63 7.43 4.62
C THR A 50 8.69 7.42 3.52
N PHE A 51 8.40 6.79 2.37
CA PHE A 51 9.27 6.86 1.20
C PHE A 51 9.49 8.30 0.73
N ASN A 52 8.43 9.11 0.61
CA ASN A 52 8.57 10.51 0.19
C ASN A 52 9.45 11.32 1.15
N LEU A 53 9.38 11.05 2.46
CA LEU A 53 10.26 11.71 3.45
C LEU A 53 11.72 11.26 3.30
N LEU A 54 11.97 9.96 3.17
CA LEU A 54 13.32 9.43 2.90
C LEU A 54 13.92 10.01 1.61
N ASP A 55 13.06 10.16 0.61
CA ASP A 55 13.42 10.69 -0.70
C ASP A 55 13.79 12.17 -0.64
N ALA A 56 12.96 12.98 0.03
CA ALA A 56 13.22 14.39 0.27
C ALA A 56 14.48 14.59 1.12
N ARG A 57 14.73 13.71 2.10
CA ARG A 57 15.92 13.77 2.97
C ARG A 57 17.23 13.46 2.21
N GLY A 58 17.14 12.94 0.99
CA GLY A 58 18.29 12.47 0.22
C GLY A 58 18.88 11.16 0.74
N ALA A 59 18.12 10.41 1.55
CA ALA A 59 18.59 9.16 2.18
C ALA A 59 18.52 7.95 1.23
N ILE A 60 17.85 8.10 0.08
CA ILE A 60 17.68 7.05 -0.94
C ILE A 60 18.40 7.48 -2.22
N SER A 61 19.27 6.61 -2.74
CA SER A 61 19.93 6.83 -4.03
C SER A 61 18.98 6.68 -5.22
N VAL A 62 19.38 7.17 -6.40
CA VAL A 62 18.58 7.05 -7.63
C VAL A 62 18.26 5.59 -7.96
N THR A 63 19.20 4.66 -7.73
CA THR A 63 19.01 3.23 -7.97
C THR A 63 18.05 2.61 -6.96
N GLU A 64 18.15 2.97 -5.68
CA GLU A 64 17.23 2.48 -4.64
C GLU A 64 15.80 3.00 -4.81
N ARG A 65 15.64 4.24 -5.29
CA ARG A 65 14.33 4.87 -5.51
C ARG A 65 13.41 4.00 -6.36
N ALA A 66 13.92 3.45 -7.47
CA ALA A 66 13.15 2.57 -8.33
C ALA A 66 12.67 1.30 -7.61
N ALA A 67 13.51 0.74 -6.74
CA ALA A 67 13.17 -0.45 -5.95
C ALA A 67 12.06 -0.16 -4.92
N TYR A 68 12.15 0.96 -4.19
CA TYR A 68 11.10 1.38 -3.24
C TYR A 68 9.77 1.64 -3.94
N ILE A 69 9.77 2.32 -5.09
CA ILE A 69 8.56 2.52 -5.91
C ILE A 69 7.97 1.18 -6.35
N GLY A 70 8.81 0.23 -6.74
CA GLY A 70 8.38 -1.13 -7.09
C GLY A 70 7.68 -1.84 -5.93
N ARG A 71 8.26 -1.78 -4.73
CA ARG A 71 7.67 -2.35 -3.50
C ARG A 71 6.31 -1.75 -3.17
N ILE A 72 6.20 -0.41 -3.15
CA ILE A 72 4.93 0.29 -2.90
C ILE A 72 3.87 -0.09 -3.94
N ARG A 73 4.24 -0.14 -5.22
CA ARG A 73 3.32 -0.51 -6.31
C ARG A 73 2.82 -1.95 -6.15
N ASN A 74 3.68 -2.87 -5.75
CA ASN A 74 3.31 -4.26 -5.52
C ASN A 74 2.34 -4.38 -4.33
N LEU A 75 2.60 -3.67 -3.23
CA LEU A 75 1.67 -3.61 -2.09
C LEU A 75 0.31 -3.04 -2.51
N ALA A 76 0.28 -1.92 -3.23
CA ALA A 76 -0.97 -1.29 -3.67
C ALA A 76 -1.80 -2.23 -4.56
N ARG A 77 -1.16 -2.96 -5.48
CA ARG A 77 -1.82 -3.99 -6.31
C ARG A 77 -2.40 -5.12 -5.48
N ALA A 78 -1.61 -5.66 -4.54
CA ALA A 78 -2.05 -6.76 -3.68
C ALA A 78 -3.23 -6.33 -2.80
N VAL A 79 -3.20 -5.12 -2.23
CA VAL A 79 -4.30 -4.57 -1.44
C VAL A 79 -5.55 -4.35 -2.28
N ALA A 80 -5.41 -3.84 -3.51
CA ALA A 80 -6.53 -3.68 -4.43
C ALA A 80 -7.19 -5.04 -4.76
N GLN A 81 -6.38 -6.08 -5.00
CA GLN A 81 -6.89 -7.43 -5.22
C GLN A 81 -7.60 -7.98 -3.97
N SER A 82 -6.98 -7.84 -2.79
CA SER A 82 -7.58 -8.26 -1.52
C SER A 82 -8.92 -7.56 -1.25
N TYR A 83 -9.00 -6.25 -1.55
CA TYR A 83 -10.25 -5.50 -1.44
C TYR A 83 -11.30 -6.01 -2.43
N TYR A 84 -10.93 -6.20 -3.70
CA TYR A 84 -11.81 -6.77 -4.72
C TYR A 84 -12.38 -8.12 -4.26
N ASP A 85 -11.51 -9.04 -3.84
CA ASP A 85 -11.92 -10.37 -3.38
C ASP A 85 -12.85 -10.28 -2.17
N SER A 86 -12.62 -9.32 -1.26
CA SER A 86 -13.52 -9.08 -0.12
C SER A 86 -14.90 -8.60 -0.55
N ARG A 87 -14.98 -7.78 -1.61
CA ARG A 87 -16.28 -7.33 -2.16
C ARG A 87 -16.96 -8.47 -2.90
N GLU A 88 -16.21 -9.27 -3.65
CA GLU A 88 -16.70 -10.45 -4.37
C GLU A 88 -17.33 -11.47 -3.41
N ARG A 89 -16.67 -11.79 -2.29
CA ARG A 89 -17.22 -12.68 -1.23
C ARG A 89 -18.55 -12.20 -0.65
N LEU A 90 -18.79 -10.89 -0.68
CA LEU A 90 -20.01 -10.26 -0.19
C LEU A 90 -21.04 -9.99 -1.31
N GLY A 91 -20.78 -10.44 -2.55
CA GLY A 91 -21.65 -10.19 -3.70
C GLY A 91 -21.69 -8.73 -4.15
N PHE A 92 -20.61 -7.99 -3.95
CA PHE A 92 -20.42 -6.58 -4.28
C PHE A 92 -21.53 -5.66 -3.73
N PRO A 93 -21.68 -5.53 -2.40
CA PRO A 93 -22.84 -4.89 -1.77
C PRO A 93 -23.02 -3.39 -2.10
N MET A 94 -21.96 -2.72 -2.56
CA MET A 94 -21.98 -1.28 -2.88
C MET A 94 -21.97 -1.00 -4.39
N ALA A 95 -21.97 -2.04 -5.23
CA ALA A 95 -21.96 -1.87 -6.68
C ALA A 95 -23.39 -1.92 -7.23
N PRO A 96 -23.71 -1.12 -8.27
CA PRO A 96 -24.95 -1.26 -9.02
C PRO A 96 -25.12 -2.68 -9.55
N ARG A 97 -26.33 -3.24 -9.41
CA ARG A 97 -26.60 -4.65 -9.81
C ARG A 97 -26.24 -4.90 -11.28
N ALA A 98 -26.60 -3.96 -12.15
CA ALA A 98 -26.28 -4.02 -13.57
C ALA A 98 -24.77 -4.15 -13.88
N TRP A 99 -23.88 -3.67 -13.00
CA TRP A 99 -22.43 -3.85 -13.16
C TRP A 99 -21.99 -5.21 -12.65
N VAL A 100 -22.55 -5.66 -11.52
CA VAL A 100 -22.23 -6.96 -10.92
C VAL A 100 -22.60 -8.10 -11.87
N ASP A 101 -23.75 -8.00 -12.54
CA ASP A 101 -24.24 -9.03 -13.47
C ASP A 101 -23.33 -9.20 -14.72
N GLN A 102 -22.48 -8.20 -15.01
CA GLN A 102 -21.49 -8.26 -16.10
C GLN A 102 -20.15 -8.87 -15.67
N ILE A 103 -19.90 -9.02 -14.37
CA ILE A 103 -18.67 -9.60 -13.85
C ILE A 103 -18.75 -11.11 -14.03
N ALA A 104 -17.84 -11.67 -14.84
CA ALA A 104 -17.71 -13.11 -14.97
C ALA A 104 -17.30 -13.70 -13.60
N PRO A 105 -18.01 -14.71 -13.08
CA PRO A 105 -17.59 -15.38 -11.86
C PRO A 105 -16.19 -15.97 -12.08
N LYS A 106 -15.27 -15.75 -11.12
CA LYS A 106 -14.00 -16.50 -11.11
C LYS A 106 -14.36 -17.98 -11.17
N THR A 107 -13.90 -18.67 -12.21
CA THR A 107 -14.08 -20.11 -12.34
C THR A 107 -13.56 -20.73 -11.05
N ALA A 108 -14.44 -21.44 -10.32
CA ALA A 108 -14.04 -22.09 -9.08
C ALA A 108 -12.89 -23.04 -9.44
N ALA A 109 -11.66 -22.68 -9.06
CA ALA A 109 -10.54 -23.59 -9.18
C ALA A 109 -10.89 -24.79 -8.30
N THR A 110 -11.19 -25.91 -8.96
CA THR A 110 -11.39 -27.21 -8.34
C THR A 110 -10.22 -27.46 -7.38
N GLN A 111 -10.54 -27.65 -6.10
CA GLN A 111 -9.58 -28.10 -5.09
C GLN A 111 -9.04 -29.47 -5.45
#